data_AF-A0A841E6E3-F1
#
_entry.id   AF-A0A841E6E3-F1
#
_cell.length_a   1.000
_cell.length_b   1.000
_cell.length_c   1.000
_cell.angle_alpha   90.00
_cell.angle_beta   90.00
_cell.angle_gamma   90.00
#
_symmetry.space_group_name_H-M   'P 1'
#
loop_
_entity.id
_entity.type
_entity.pdbx_description
1 polymer ?
#
loop_
_entity_poly.entity_id
_entity_poly.type
_entity_poly.pdbx_seq_one_letter_code
_entity_poly.pdbx_strand_id
1 'polypeptide(L)'
;MLAALHLAVPWVLRRPRGRDPLRRLARAARARAERVYPAATIGLGFLALLFTDTGFPELGSPWPLLVAGAAAGVGFPLLMAAVVHRPRRIARFPARAAGTALCAAAEEALWRLAALGGLVHSGLPLPLAAALSLAGFALLHVPRNGWRVVYYQLLFGAVLTALALIGGVVAAALCHAAHNLVLGATSRRPRRPAAAVPNGLPPSRAWGSPT
;
A
#
# COMPACT_ATOMS: atom_id res chain seq x y z
N MET A 1 3.21 10.17 17.98
CA MET A 1 4.30 10.97 17.35
C MET A 1 4.97 10.24 16.17
N LEU A 2 5.46 9.01 16.35
CA LEU A 2 6.20 8.28 15.29
C LEU A 2 5.42 8.11 13.98
N ALA A 3 4.13 7.75 14.05
CA ALA A 3 3.28 7.65 12.87
C ALA A 3 3.08 8.99 12.14
N ALA A 4 3.05 10.11 12.87
CA ALA A 4 2.95 11.45 12.29
C ALA A 4 4.25 11.84 11.58
N LEU A 5 5.41 11.51 12.16
CA LEU A 5 6.71 11.67 11.49
C LEU A 5 6.75 10.85 10.20
N HIS A 6 6.34 9.59 10.26
CA HIS A 6 6.24 8.71 9.09
C HIS A 6 5.30 9.29 8.03
N LEU A 7 4.13 9.80 8.43
CA LEU A 7 3.18 10.47 7.55
C LEU A 7 3.82 11.65 6.83
N ALA A 8 4.66 12.44 7.50
CA ALA A 8 5.32 13.60 6.89
C ALA A 8 6.39 13.22 5.85
N VAL A 9 7.07 12.07 5.99
CA VAL A 9 8.19 11.65 5.12
C VAL A 9 7.86 11.74 3.62
N PRO A 10 6.81 11.08 3.09
CA PRO A 10 6.53 11.13 1.66
C PRO A 10 6.09 12.52 1.18
N TRP A 11 5.57 13.38 2.05
CA TRP A 11 5.21 14.75 1.71
C TRP A 11 6.44 15.65 1.61
N VAL A 12 7.40 15.50 2.52
CA VAL A 12 8.69 16.21 2.45
C VAL A 12 9.50 15.75 1.24
N LEU A 13 9.43 14.46 0.89
CA LEU A 13 10.08 13.91 -0.31
C LEU A 13 9.33 14.23 -1.61
N ARG A 14 8.12 14.82 -1.54
CA ARG A 14 7.29 15.13 -2.70
C ARG A 14 7.90 16.31 -3.47
N ARG A 15 8.23 16.09 -4.74
CA ARG A 15 8.72 17.16 -5.62
C ARG A 15 7.59 17.94 -6.29
N PRO A 16 7.76 19.25 -6.52
CA PRO A 16 6.85 20.02 -7.36
C PRO A 16 6.83 19.46 -8.79
N ARG A 17 5.61 19.30 -9.34
CA ARG A 17 5.40 18.87 -10.73
C ARG A 17 5.69 20.04 -11.67
N GLY A 18 6.97 20.28 -11.99
CA GLY A 18 7.42 21.24 -13.00
C GLY A 18 7.92 20.56 -14.27
N ARG A 19 7.60 21.13 -15.44
CA ARG A 19 8.07 20.67 -16.77
C ARG A 19 9.55 21.03 -16.96
N ASP A 20 10.31 20.04 -17.44
CA ASP A 20 11.71 20.01 -17.93
C ASP A 20 12.53 21.32 -17.93
N PRO A 21 13.72 21.33 -17.27
CA PRO A 21 14.93 20.65 -17.81
C PRO A 21 15.72 19.78 -16.80
N LEU A 22 15.23 19.63 -15.57
CA LEU A 22 15.97 18.97 -14.48
C LEU A 22 15.77 17.46 -14.40
N ARG A 23 15.60 16.75 -15.53
CA ARG A 23 15.37 15.28 -15.57
C ARG A 23 16.44 14.47 -14.84
N ARG A 24 17.71 14.90 -14.86
CA ARG A 24 18.79 14.21 -14.12
C ARG A 24 18.65 14.41 -12.61
N LEU A 25 18.39 15.64 -12.14
CA LEU A 25 18.11 15.90 -10.73
C LEU A 25 16.81 15.23 -10.26
N ALA A 26 15.78 15.17 -11.10
CA ALA A 26 14.53 14.45 -10.85
C ALA A 26 14.75 12.96 -10.69
N ARG A 27 15.57 12.34 -11.55
CA ARG A 27 15.97 10.93 -11.41
C ARG A 27 16.81 10.69 -10.17
N ALA A 28 17.82 11.52 -9.90
CA ALA A 28 18.70 11.40 -8.74
C ALA A 28 17.92 11.47 -7.42
N ALA A 29 16.98 12.41 -7.31
CA ALA A 29 16.17 12.51 -6.11
C ALA A 29 15.03 11.50 -6.02
N ARG A 30 14.52 11.00 -7.14
CA ARG A 30 13.63 9.83 -7.12
C ARG A 30 14.39 8.62 -6.57
N ALA A 31 15.61 8.39 -7.04
CA ALA A 31 16.48 7.33 -6.52
C ALA A 31 16.85 7.54 -5.04
N ARG A 32 16.99 8.80 -4.59
CA ARG A 32 17.16 9.14 -3.18
C ARG A 32 15.90 8.84 -2.37
N ALA A 33 14.73 9.29 -2.81
CA ALA A 33 13.45 9.06 -2.14
C ALA A 33 13.12 7.55 -2.04
N GLU A 34 13.43 6.77 -3.08
CA GLU A 34 13.26 5.31 -3.09
C GLU A 34 14.20 4.58 -2.11
N ARG A 35 15.26 5.23 -1.62
CA ARG A 35 16.13 4.69 -0.56
C ARG A 35 15.76 5.24 0.82
N VAL A 36 15.50 6.54 0.91
CA VAL A 36 15.24 7.25 2.17
C VAL A 36 13.92 6.81 2.77
N TYR A 37 12.86 6.65 1.97
CA TYR A 37 11.55 6.26 2.51
C TYR A 37 11.60 4.91 3.22
N PRO A 38 12.02 3.78 2.57
CA PRO A 38 12.07 2.50 3.27
C PRO A 38 12.98 2.51 4.49
N ALA A 39 14.14 3.18 4.42
CA ALA A 39 15.06 3.27 5.56
C ALA A 39 14.43 4.03 6.74
N ALA A 40 13.76 5.17 6.47
CA ALA A 40 13.06 5.93 7.49
C ALA A 40 11.88 5.14 8.07
N THR A 41 11.08 4.49 7.23
CA THR A 41 9.97 3.63 7.66
C THR A 41 10.45 2.51 8.58
N ILE A 42 11.50 1.79 8.19
CA ILE A 42 12.08 0.70 8.99
C ILE A 42 12.63 1.23 10.31
N GLY A 43 13.40 2.32 10.29
CA GLY A 43 13.95 2.92 11.50
C GLY A 43 12.85 3.38 12.47
N LEU A 44 11.84 4.11 11.97
CA LEU A 44 10.71 4.55 12.79
C LEU A 44 9.86 3.36 13.29
N GLY A 45 9.68 2.32 12.48
CA GLY A 45 8.96 1.11 12.88
C GLY A 45 9.68 0.31 13.97
N PHE A 46 11.01 0.24 13.92
CA PHE A 46 11.80 -0.35 15.00
C PHE A 46 11.66 0.46 16.29
N LEU A 47 11.72 1.79 16.21
CA LEU A 47 11.44 2.66 17.35
C LEU A 47 10.02 2.46 17.89
N ALA A 48 9.03 2.27 17.01
CA ALA A 48 7.67 1.96 17.45
C ALA A 48 7.60 0.66 18.25
N LEU A 49 8.32 -0.40 17.84
CA LEU A 49 8.38 -1.64 18.60
C LEU A 49 9.04 -1.47 19.98
N LEU A 50 10.06 -0.62 20.10
CA LEU A 50 10.76 -0.39 21.37
C LEU A 50 9.99 0.48 22.36
N PHE A 51 9.20 1.43 21.86
CA PHE A 51 8.61 2.49 22.69
C PHE A 51 7.08 2.42 22.80
N THR A 52 6.43 1.48 22.11
CA THR A 52 4.97 1.31 22.24
C THR A 52 4.67 0.26 23.30
N ASP A 53 4.37 0.72 24.51
CA ASP A 53 3.98 -0.12 25.65
C ASP A 53 2.45 -0.24 25.79
N THR A 54 1.71 -0.16 24.68
CA THR A 54 0.25 -0.09 24.75
C THR A 54 -0.41 -1.45 25.01
N GLY A 55 0.33 -2.56 24.83
CA GLY A 55 -0.20 -3.93 24.86
C GLY A 55 -1.29 -4.21 23.83
N PHE A 56 -1.63 -3.23 22.99
CA PHE A 56 -2.80 -3.21 22.13
C PHE A 56 -2.51 -2.43 20.83
N PRO A 57 -2.90 -2.97 19.65
CA PRO A 57 -3.33 -4.36 19.44
C PRO A 57 -2.20 -5.35 19.76
N GLU A 58 -2.55 -6.62 20.01
CA GLU A 58 -1.56 -7.65 20.34
C GLU A 58 -0.51 -7.81 19.23
N LEU A 59 0.75 -8.04 19.63
CA LEU A 59 1.81 -8.27 18.65
C LEU A 59 1.68 -9.65 17.99
N GLY A 60 1.43 -10.68 18.81
CA GLY A 60 1.34 -12.08 18.38
C GLY A 60 0.08 -12.38 17.58
N SER A 61 0.13 -13.44 16.78
CA SER A 61 -0.98 -13.86 15.93
C SER A 61 -1.16 -15.36 15.98
N PRO A 62 -2.40 -15.89 16.17
CA PRO A 62 -2.64 -17.32 16.05
C PRO A 62 -2.47 -17.75 14.59
N TRP A 63 -1.92 -18.94 14.38
CA TRP A 63 -1.55 -19.43 13.05
C TRP A 63 -2.67 -19.39 11.99
N PRO A 64 -3.98 -19.62 12.30
CA PRO A 64 -5.02 -19.53 11.28
C PRO A 64 -5.16 -18.11 10.73
N LEU A 65 -4.95 -17.09 11.56
CA LEU A 65 -5.02 -15.69 11.15
C LEU A 65 -3.79 -15.25 10.36
N LEU A 66 -2.64 -15.92 10.54
CA LEU A 66 -1.50 -15.76 9.64
C LEU A 66 -1.84 -16.26 8.23
N VAL A 67 -2.45 -17.45 8.12
CA VAL A 67 -2.87 -18.02 6.84
C VAL A 67 -3.93 -17.14 6.18
N ALA A 68 -4.95 -16.74 6.93
CA ALA A 68 -6.00 -15.84 6.44
C ALA A 68 -5.44 -14.49 6.01
N GLY A 69 -4.50 -13.91 6.78
CA GLY A 69 -3.81 -12.67 6.44
C GLY A 69 -3.02 -12.78 5.14
N ALA A 70 -2.22 -13.83 4.98
CA ALA A 70 -1.48 -14.08 3.74
C ALA A 70 -2.42 -14.24 2.54
N ALA A 71 -3.50 -15.03 2.69
CA ALA A 71 -4.50 -15.24 1.65
C ALA A 71 -5.21 -13.92 1.28
N ALA A 72 -5.59 -13.10 2.27
CA ALA A 72 -6.18 -11.79 2.05
C ALA A 72 -5.21 -10.85 1.32
N GLY A 73 -3.94 -10.83 1.72
CA GLY A 73 -2.90 -10.04 1.08
C GLY A 73 -2.69 -10.39 -0.40
N VAL A 74 -2.75 -11.68 -0.74
CA VAL A 74 -2.70 -12.14 -2.15
C VAL A 74 -4.00 -11.83 -2.89
N GLY A 75 -5.14 -12.14 -2.30
CA GLY A 75 -6.45 -12.04 -2.93
C GLY A 75 -6.90 -10.61 -3.18
N PHE A 76 -6.68 -9.70 -2.23
CA PHE A 76 -7.14 -8.31 -2.31
C PHE A 76 -6.72 -7.56 -3.59
N PRO A 77 -5.42 -7.50 -3.97
CA PRO A 77 -5.01 -6.80 -5.18
C PRO A 77 -5.52 -7.47 -6.46
N LEU A 78 -5.76 -8.79 -6.45
CA LEU A 78 -6.30 -9.53 -7.59
C LEU A 78 -7.81 -9.30 -7.75
N LEU A 79 -8.56 -9.35 -6.65
CA LEU A 79 -9.99 -9.08 -6.61
C LEU A 79 -10.28 -7.64 -7.05
N MET A 80 -9.58 -6.66 -6.48
CA MET A 80 -9.76 -5.25 -6.87
C MET A 80 -9.43 -5.02 -8.33
N ALA A 81 -8.40 -5.70 -8.87
CA ALA A 81 -8.07 -5.64 -10.28
C ALA A 81 -9.17 -6.25 -11.18
N ALA A 82 -9.83 -7.31 -10.74
CA ALA A 82 -10.95 -7.93 -11.45
C ALA A 82 -12.19 -7.01 -11.45
N VAL A 83 -12.55 -6.42 -10.29
CA VAL A 83 -13.68 -5.51 -10.13
C VAL A 83 -13.58 -4.30 -11.06
N VAL A 84 -12.37 -3.75 -11.27
CA VAL A 84 -12.17 -2.61 -12.19
C VAL A 84 -11.87 -3.03 -13.63
N HIS A 85 -12.13 -4.29 -13.99
CA HIS A 85 -11.86 -4.89 -15.32
C HIS A 85 -10.42 -4.67 -15.82
N ARG A 86 -9.44 -4.71 -14.92
CA ARG A 86 -8.00 -4.56 -15.23
C ARG A 86 -7.19 -5.71 -14.63
N PRO A 87 -7.38 -6.95 -15.13
CA PRO A 87 -6.74 -8.12 -14.55
C PRO A 87 -5.21 -8.00 -14.56
N ARG A 88 -4.61 -8.53 -13.51
CA ARG A 88 -3.16 -8.58 -13.29
C ARG A 88 -2.62 -9.95 -13.71
N ARG A 89 -1.40 -9.98 -14.24
CA ARG A 89 -0.67 -11.24 -14.53
C ARG A 89 0.70 -11.19 -13.89
N ILE A 90 1.20 -12.34 -13.46
CA ILE A 90 2.58 -12.49 -12.99
C ILE A 90 3.50 -12.10 -14.14
N ALA A 91 4.39 -11.15 -13.87
CA ALA A 91 5.33 -10.62 -14.85
C ALA A 91 6.77 -10.93 -14.44
N ARG A 92 7.08 -10.89 -13.14
CA ARG A 92 8.41 -11.14 -12.59
C ARG A 92 8.35 -11.39 -11.08
N PHE A 93 9.38 -12.00 -10.51
CA PHE A 93 9.52 -12.04 -9.06
C PHE A 93 10.11 -10.72 -8.51
N PRO A 94 9.70 -10.28 -7.31
CA PRO A 94 10.19 -9.05 -6.71
C PRO A 94 11.65 -9.22 -6.23
N ALA A 95 12.56 -8.42 -6.80
CA ALA A 95 14.01 -8.49 -6.52
C ALA A 95 14.42 -8.15 -5.07
N ARG A 96 13.51 -7.58 -4.26
CA ARG A 96 13.79 -7.15 -2.88
C ARG A 96 12.70 -7.63 -1.91
N ALA A 97 12.32 -8.89 -2.00
CA ALA A 97 11.22 -9.46 -1.21
C ALA A 97 11.39 -9.23 0.30
N ALA A 98 12.57 -9.49 0.86
CA ALA A 98 12.86 -9.27 2.28
C ALA A 98 12.70 -7.79 2.69
N GLY A 99 13.26 -6.86 1.89
CA GLY A 99 13.12 -5.43 2.14
C GLY A 99 11.66 -4.95 2.06
N THR A 100 10.88 -5.50 1.12
CA THR A 100 9.44 -5.23 1.01
C THR A 100 8.68 -5.72 2.24
N ALA A 101 8.97 -6.94 2.70
CA ALA A 101 8.33 -7.52 3.88
C ALA A 101 8.69 -6.74 5.15
N LEU A 102 9.97 -6.39 5.33
CA LEU A 102 10.43 -5.60 6.47
C LEU A 102 9.82 -4.20 6.48
N CYS A 103 9.73 -3.55 5.32
CA CYS A 103 9.06 -2.25 5.19
C CYS A 103 7.56 -2.37 5.56
N ALA A 104 6.87 -3.40 5.07
CA ALA A 104 5.46 -3.63 5.40
C ALA A 104 5.26 -3.86 6.91
N ALA A 105 6.09 -4.69 7.54
CA ALA A 105 6.05 -4.92 8.98
C ALA A 105 6.30 -3.63 9.79
N ALA A 106 7.25 -2.81 9.35
CA ALA A 106 7.53 -1.52 9.98
C ALA A 106 6.36 -0.54 9.83
N GLU A 107 5.68 -0.51 8.67
CA GLU A 107 4.45 0.27 8.52
C GLU A 107 3.34 -0.23 9.46
N GLU A 108 3.17 -1.54 9.62
CA GLU A 108 2.19 -2.07 10.56
C GLU A 108 2.51 -1.73 12.01
N ALA A 109 3.78 -1.81 12.44
CA ALA A 109 4.18 -1.34 13.76
C ALA A 109 3.85 0.16 13.96
N LEU A 110 4.12 1.00 12.96
CA LEU A 110 3.84 2.43 13.04
C LEU A 110 2.36 2.75 13.14
N TRP A 111 1.54 2.12 12.31
CA TRP A 111 0.12 2.49 12.19
C TRP A 111 -0.78 1.72 13.15
N ARG A 112 -0.43 0.49 13.51
CA ARG A 112 -1.31 -0.39 14.31
C ARG A 112 -0.89 -0.35 15.78
N LEU A 113 0.41 -0.40 16.06
CA LEU A 113 0.89 -0.19 17.44
C LEU A 113 0.95 1.31 17.77
N ALA A 114 1.84 2.06 17.12
CA ALA A 114 2.11 3.42 17.58
C ALA A 114 0.95 4.42 17.32
N ALA A 115 0.25 4.31 16.18
CA ALA A 115 -0.89 5.19 15.90
C ALA A 115 -2.17 4.70 16.58
N LEU A 116 -2.69 3.53 16.18
CA LEU A 116 -3.95 3.02 16.72
C LEU A 116 -3.86 2.74 18.22
N GLY A 117 -2.87 1.94 18.64
CA GLY A 117 -2.63 1.66 20.06
C GLY A 117 -2.41 2.93 20.88
N GLY A 118 -1.57 3.85 20.39
CA GLY A 118 -1.31 5.12 21.06
C GLY A 118 -2.55 6.02 21.20
N LEU A 119 -3.41 6.09 20.18
CA LEU A 119 -4.67 6.86 20.23
C LEU A 119 -5.64 6.24 21.24
N VAL A 120 -5.81 4.93 21.25
CA VAL A 120 -6.66 4.24 22.24
C VAL A 120 -6.13 4.44 23.65
N HIS A 121 -4.82 4.30 23.85
CA HIS A 121 -4.18 4.53 25.15
C HIS A 121 -4.36 5.98 25.64
N SER A 122 -4.43 6.96 24.73
CA SER A 122 -4.74 8.35 25.08
C SER A 122 -6.22 8.61 25.41
N GLY A 123 -7.06 7.58 25.40
CA GLY A 123 -8.48 7.66 25.77
C GLY A 123 -9.44 7.87 24.60
N LEU A 124 -8.98 7.83 23.34
CA LEU A 124 -9.89 7.90 22.20
C LEU A 124 -10.70 6.60 22.06
N PRO A 125 -12.01 6.69 21.78
CA PRO A 125 -12.82 5.52 21.47
C PRO A 125 -12.24 4.74 20.29
N LEU A 126 -12.22 3.42 20.38
CA LEU A 126 -11.63 2.53 19.37
C LEU A 126 -12.10 2.83 17.93
N PRO A 127 -13.41 3.06 17.64
CA PRO A 127 -13.86 3.38 16.29
C PRO A 127 -13.21 4.65 15.73
N LEU A 128 -13.06 5.68 16.59
CA LEU A 128 -12.44 6.94 16.20
C LEU A 128 -10.94 6.79 16.00
N ALA A 129 -10.26 6.07 16.91
CA ALA A 129 -8.82 5.78 16.78
C ALA A 129 -8.51 4.98 15.50
N ALA A 130 -9.34 3.99 15.18
CA ALA A 130 -9.24 3.22 13.94
C ALA A 130 -9.46 4.10 12.71
N ALA A 131 -10.49 4.95 12.70
CA ALA A 131 -10.77 5.88 11.60
C ALA A 131 -9.60 6.86 11.35
N LEU A 132 -9.01 7.41 12.42
CA LEU A 132 -7.87 8.31 12.31
C LEU A 132 -6.61 7.60 11.82
N SER A 133 -6.33 6.39 12.33
CA SER A 133 -5.20 5.58 11.85
C SER A 133 -5.35 5.22 10.37
N LEU A 134 -6.57 4.83 9.94
CA LEU A 134 -6.91 4.56 8.55
C LEU A 134 -6.73 5.78 7.64
N ALA A 135 -7.22 6.94 8.08
CA ALA A 135 -7.07 8.19 7.33
C ALA A 135 -5.59 8.56 7.16
N GLY A 136 -4.81 8.48 8.24
CA GLY A 136 -3.37 8.70 8.19
C GLY A 136 -2.65 7.73 7.25
N PHE A 137 -2.96 6.44 7.34
CA PHE A 137 -2.40 5.41 6.47
C PHE A 137 -2.73 5.66 4.98
N ALA A 138 -3.97 6.07 4.67
CA ALA A 138 -4.35 6.41 3.31
C ALA A 138 -3.63 7.68 2.79
N LEU A 139 -3.52 8.71 3.64
CA LEU A 139 -2.86 9.98 3.31
C LEU A 139 -1.35 9.83 3.08
N LEU A 140 -0.69 8.89 3.77
CA LEU A 140 0.71 8.53 3.55
C LEU A 140 0.99 8.19 2.08
N HIS A 141 0.03 7.58 1.39
CA HIS A 141 0.18 7.10 0.03
C HIS A 141 -0.10 8.14 -1.05
N VAL A 142 -0.69 9.28 -0.69
CA VAL A 142 -1.10 10.34 -1.63
C VAL A 142 0.08 10.97 -2.37
N PRO A 143 1.20 11.34 -1.74
CA PRO A 143 2.32 11.97 -2.45
C PRO A 143 2.88 11.13 -3.60
N ARG A 144 2.92 9.81 -3.42
CA ARG A 144 3.48 8.87 -4.40
C ARG A 144 2.46 8.45 -5.46
N ASN A 145 1.21 8.19 -5.07
CA ASN A 145 0.22 7.55 -5.92
C ASN A 145 -0.90 8.49 -6.40
N GLY A 146 -1.00 9.69 -5.81
CA GLY A 146 -2.08 10.64 -6.04
C GLY A 146 -3.38 10.31 -5.29
N TRP A 147 -4.30 11.27 -5.26
CA TRP A 147 -5.56 11.19 -4.49
C TRP A 147 -6.48 10.04 -4.90
N ARG A 148 -6.40 9.57 -6.15
CA ARG A 148 -7.23 8.46 -6.65
C ARG A 148 -6.98 7.13 -5.92
N VAL A 149 -5.84 6.99 -5.22
CA VAL A 149 -5.53 5.77 -4.46
C VAL A 149 -6.24 5.72 -3.11
N VAL A 150 -6.78 6.84 -2.61
CA VAL A 150 -7.26 6.94 -1.22
C VAL A 150 -8.32 5.88 -0.92
N TYR A 151 -9.32 5.69 -1.79
CA TYR A 151 -10.35 4.67 -1.61
C TYR A 151 -9.76 3.26 -1.50
N TYR A 152 -8.79 2.92 -2.37
CA TYR A 152 -8.10 1.65 -2.31
C TYR A 152 -7.36 1.46 -0.99
N GLN A 153 -6.67 2.51 -0.51
CA GLN A 153 -5.90 2.45 0.73
C GLN A 153 -6.77 2.45 1.98
N LEU A 154 -7.96 3.08 1.95
CA LEU A 154 -8.93 2.99 3.03
C LEU A 154 -9.49 1.57 3.13
N LEU A 155 -9.88 0.95 2.01
CA LEU A 155 -10.37 -0.43 1.98
C LEU A 155 -9.29 -1.41 2.43
N PHE A 156 -8.08 -1.31 1.88
CA PHE A 156 -6.98 -2.19 2.27
C PHE A 156 -6.55 -1.96 3.72
N GLY A 157 -6.43 -0.69 4.13
CA GLY A 157 -6.13 -0.32 5.51
C GLY A 157 -7.16 -0.87 6.49
N ALA A 158 -8.44 -0.92 6.11
CA ALA A 158 -9.51 -1.48 6.94
C ALA A 158 -9.31 -2.98 7.14
N VAL A 159 -8.95 -3.72 6.09
CA VAL A 159 -8.58 -5.15 6.19
C VAL A 159 -7.40 -5.33 7.15
N LEU A 160 -6.34 -4.53 7.01
CA LEU A 160 -5.18 -4.59 7.90
C LEU A 160 -5.53 -4.26 9.35
N THR A 161 -6.41 -3.28 9.56
CA THR A 161 -6.87 -2.89 10.90
C THR A 161 -7.71 -3.98 11.55
N ALA A 162 -8.63 -4.59 10.79
CA ALA A 162 -9.41 -5.73 11.27
C ALA A 162 -8.50 -6.92 11.63
N LEU A 163 -7.52 -7.25 10.78
CA LEU A 163 -6.53 -8.29 11.08
C LEU A 163 -5.72 -7.97 12.33
N ALA A 164 -5.28 -6.72 12.51
CA ALA A 164 -4.54 -6.32 13.71
C ALA A 164 -5.39 -6.44 14.99
N LEU A 165 -6.68 -6.09 14.92
CA LEU A 165 -7.60 -6.14 16.06
C LEU A 165 -8.02 -7.57 16.43
N ILE A 166 -8.20 -8.44 15.44
CA ILE A 166 -8.72 -9.81 15.66
C ILE A 166 -7.58 -10.81 15.83
N GLY A 167 -6.48 -10.61 15.10
CA GLY A 167 -5.39 -11.57 15.00
C GLY A 167 -4.03 -11.01 15.25
N GLY A 168 -3.91 -9.77 15.73
CA GLY A 168 -2.64 -9.16 16.06
C GLY A 168 -1.84 -8.64 14.87
N VAL A 169 -0.80 -7.87 15.19
CA VAL A 169 -0.06 -7.05 14.23
C VAL A 169 0.76 -7.89 13.25
N VAL A 170 1.21 -9.10 13.64
CA VAL A 170 1.94 -9.98 12.72
C VAL A 170 1.06 -10.48 11.56
N ALA A 171 -0.22 -10.78 11.80
CA ALA A 171 -1.17 -11.16 10.74
C ALA A 171 -1.40 -10.01 9.75
N ALA A 172 -1.53 -8.77 10.26
CA ALA A 172 -1.61 -7.57 9.42
C ALA A 172 -0.31 -7.37 8.62
N ALA A 173 0.86 -7.53 9.24
CA ALA A 173 2.16 -7.39 8.59
C ALA A 173 2.35 -8.41 7.46
N LEU A 174 1.95 -9.65 7.68
CA LEU A 174 2.01 -10.71 6.67
C LEU A 174 1.06 -10.43 5.51
N CYS A 175 -0.17 -10.00 5.79
CA CYS A 175 -1.12 -9.55 4.77
C CYS A 175 -0.55 -8.41 3.92
N HIS A 176 0.01 -7.39 4.57
CA HIS A 176 0.62 -6.24 3.91
C HIS A 176 1.83 -6.65 3.07
N ALA A 177 2.72 -7.50 3.59
CA ALA A 177 3.86 -8.02 2.86
C ALA A 177 3.41 -8.79 1.60
N ALA A 178 2.48 -9.74 1.75
CA ALA A 178 1.95 -10.53 0.65
C ALA A 178 1.31 -9.64 -0.43
N HIS A 179 0.50 -8.65 -0.02
CA HIS A 179 -0.07 -7.64 -0.91
C HIS A 179 1.00 -6.91 -1.72
N ASN A 180 2.04 -6.40 -1.07
CA ASN A 180 3.11 -5.66 -1.74
C ASN A 180 3.93 -6.55 -2.68
N LEU A 181 4.16 -7.81 -2.30
CA LEU A 181 4.81 -8.79 -3.16
C LEU A 181 3.98 -9.10 -4.40
N VAL A 182 2.65 -9.28 -4.28
CA VAL A 182 1.76 -9.50 -5.43
C VAL A 182 1.71 -8.27 -6.32
N LEU A 183 1.62 -7.06 -5.76
CA LEU A 183 1.66 -5.83 -6.56
C LEU A 183 2.99 -5.66 -7.28
N GLY A 184 4.11 -6.07 -6.67
CA GLY A 184 5.45 -6.03 -7.27
C GLY A 184 5.68 -7.13 -8.32
N ALA A 185 5.04 -8.28 -8.14
CA ALA A 185 5.17 -9.43 -9.02
C ALA A 185 4.27 -9.36 -10.26
N THR A 186 3.19 -8.56 -10.19
CA THR A 186 2.18 -8.49 -11.24
C THR A 186 2.21 -7.19 -12.03
N SER A 187 1.99 -7.29 -13.34
CA SER A 187 1.73 -6.14 -14.21
C SER A 187 0.27 -6.13 -14.67
N ARG A 188 -0.22 -4.96 -15.08
CA ARG A 188 -1.51 -4.87 -15.78
C ARG A 188 -1.39 -5.66 -17.07
N ARG A 189 -2.39 -6.50 -17.39
CA ARG A 189 -2.47 -7.15 -18.69
C ARG A 189 -2.50 -6.06 -19.77
N PRO A 190 -1.64 -6.12 -20.81
CA PRO A 190 -1.80 -5.25 -21.97
C PRO A 190 -3.22 -5.41 -22.50
N ARG A 191 -3.91 -4.30 -22.77
CA ARG A 191 -5.17 -4.35 -23.50
C ARG A 191 -4.83 -5.02 -24.83
N ARG A 192 -5.49 -6.15 -25.15
CA ARG A 192 -5.29 -6.83 -26.43
C ARG A 192 -5.48 -5.74 -27.51
N PRO A 193 -4.52 -5.51 -28.42
CA PRO A 193 -4.73 -4.59 -29.52
C PRO A 193 -6.07 -4.97 -30.16
N ALA A 194 -6.90 -3.98 -30.46
CA ALA A 194 -8.06 -4.23 -31.31
C ALA A 194 -7.55 -4.99 -32.54
N ALA A 195 -8.24 -6.06 -32.93
CA ALA A 195 -7.85 -6.80 -34.13
C ALA A 195 -7.68 -5.79 -35.26
N ALA A 196 -6.53 -5.83 -35.94
CA ALA A 196 -6.31 -4.98 -37.10
C ALA A 196 -7.49 -5.22 -38.05
N VAL A 197 -8.17 -4.14 -38.45
CA VAL A 197 -9.21 -4.23 -39.48
C VAL A 197 -8.54 -4.84 -40.71
N PRO A 198 -9.05 -5.97 -41.25
CA PRO A 198 -8.50 -6.55 -42.48
C PRO A 198 -8.47 -5.48 -43.58
N ASN A 199 -7.32 -5.28 -44.20
CA ASN A 199 -7.19 -4.37 -45.34
C ASN A 199 -8.18 -4.83 -46.43
N GLY A 200 -9.10 -3.94 -46.84
CA GLY A 200 -10.01 -4.19 -47.96
C GLY A 200 -11.47 -4.48 -47.61
N LEU A 201 -11.87 -4.44 -46.34
CA LEU A 201 -13.30 -4.51 -45.99
C LEU A 201 -13.94 -3.11 -46.04
N PRO A 202 -15.11 -2.95 -46.70
CA PRO A 202 -15.82 -1.67 -46.70
C PRO A 202 -16.22 -1.28 -45.27
N PRO A 203 -16.21 0.02 -44.92
CA PRO A 203 -16.59 0.48 -43.59
C PRO A 203 -18.05 0.08 -43.31
N SER A 204 -18.25 -0.90 -42.43
CA SER A 204 -19.61 -1.26 -42.00
C SER A 204 -20.07 -0.29 -40.92
N ARG A 205 -21.35 0.10 -40.96
CA ARG A 205 -21.99 0.99 -39.97
C ARG A 205 -21.98 0.44 -38.53
N ALA A 206 -21.51 -0.78 -38.31
CA ALA A 206 -21.43 -1.44 -37.01
C ALA A 206 -20.14 -1.12 -36.24
N TRP A 207 -19.13 -0.52 -36.87
CA TRP A 207 -17.91 -0.06 -36.21
C TRP A 207 -18.14 1.34 -35.66
N GLY A 208 -18.80 1.39 -34.50
CA GLY A 208 -19.30 2.62 -33.87
C GLY A 208 -18.31 3.79 -33.92
N SER A 209 -18.81 4.92 -34.41
CA SER A 209 -18.14 6.20 -34.36
C SER A 209 -17.85 6.56 -32.89
N PRO A 210 -16.63 6.95 -32.52
CA PRO A 210 -16.39 7.55 -31.22
C PRO A 210 -17.14 8.89 -31.18
N THR A 211 -18.16 8.97 -30.33
CA THR A 211 -18.66 10.24 -29.77
C THR A 211 -17.99 10.48 -28.43
#